data_AF-A0A224XQC8-F1
#
_entry.id   AF-A0A224XQC8-F1
#
_cell.length_a   1.000
_cell.length_b   1.000
_cell.length_c   1.000
_cell.angle_alpha   90.00
_cell.angle_beta   90.00
_cell.angle_gamma   90.00
#
_symmetry.space_group_name_H-M   'P 1'
#
loop_
_entity.id
_entity.type
_entity.pdbx_description
1 polymer ?
#
loop_
_entity_poly.entity_id
_entity_poly.type
_entity_poly.pdbx_seq_one_letter_code
_entity_poly.pdbx_strand_id
1 'polypeptide(L)'
;MVLLDNDTFLTRLTIMFHKARNIGSVCITMKRYDGRNKHLPKDGSKKLDPQEYMCLLRATVSNKKISTVVHPKDVNKFQQAYCSLLRGNMDGLKKVKKTKTKVKATQ
;
A
#
# COMPACT_ATOMS: atom_id res chain seq x y z
N MET A 1 7.29 9.61 -11.84
CA MET A 1 6.46 8.63 -11.10
C MET A 1 5.59 7.97 -12.12
N VAL A 2 5.57 6.64 -12.19
CA VAL A 2 4.89 5.90 -13.26
C VAL A 2 3.57 5.34 -12.74
N LEU A 3 2.47 5.62 -13.46
CA LEU A 3 1.17 5.00 -13.22
C LEU A 3 1.14 3.64 -13.90
N LEU A 4 0.82 2.59 -13.15
CA LEU A 4 0.83 1.20 -13.58
C LEU A 4 -0.52 0.56 -13.32
N ASP A 5 -0.80 -0.52 -14.06
CA ASP A 5 -1.92 -1.42 -13.76
C ASP A 5 -1.73 -2.14 -12.43
N ASN A 6 -2.83 -2.61 -11.85
CA ASN A 6 -2.85 -3.22 -10.51
C ASN A 6 -1.91 -4.43 -10.40
N ASP A 7 -1.96 -5.36 -11.36
CA ASP A 7 -1.11 -6.55 -11.35
C ASP A 7 0.38 -6.19 -11.56
N THR A 8 0.66 -5.30 -12.51
CA THR A 8 2.02 -4.80 -12.78
C THR A 8 2.62 -4.06 -11.58
N PHE A 9 1.79 -3.29 -10.86
CA PHE A 9 2.19 -2.61 -9.63
C PHE A 9 2.62 -3.61 -8.55
N LEU A 10 1.85 -4.68 -8.33
CA LEU A 10 2.18 -5.72 -7.35
C LEU A 10 3.49 -6.43 -7.70
N THR A 11 3.69 -6.80 -8.97
CA THR A 11 4.95 -7.41 -9.42
C THR A 11 6.15 -6.47 -9.20
N ARG A 12 6.02 -5.19 -9.55
CA ARG A 12 7.10 -4.20 -9.33
C ARG A 12 7.34 -3.92 -7.86
N LEU A 13 6.30 -3.96 -7.02
CA LEU A 13 6.41 -3.80 -5.59
C LEU A 13 7.20 -4.96 -4.96
N THR A 14 6.97 -6.20 -5.38
CA THR A 14 7.78 -7.36 -4.95
C THR A 14 9.26 -7.18 -5.31
N ILE A 15 9.56 -6.75 -6.54
CA ILE A 15 10.94 -6.46 -6.96
C ILE A 15 11.56 -5.35 -6.10
N MET A 16 10.77 -4.34 -5.72
CA MET A 16 11.20 -3.26 -4.82
C MET A 16 11.57 -3.79 -3.43
N PHE A 17 10.77 -4.67 -2.84
CA PHE A 17 11.07 -5.30 -1.55
C PHE A 17 12.35 -6.15 -1.61
N HIS A 18 12.55 -6.95 -2.65
CA HIS A 18 13.79 -7.72 -2.80
C HIS A 18 15.03 -6.84 -2.94
N LYS A 19 14.93 -5.71 -3.66
CA LYS A 19 16.04 -4.76 -3.82
C LYS A 19 16.39 -4.03 -2.53
N ALA A 20 15.38 -3.68 -1.73
CA ALA A 20 15.56 -2.97 -0.47
C ALA A 20 15.79 -3.91 0.73
N ARG A 21 16.00 -5.22 0.51
CA ARG A 21 16.09 -6.22 1.59
C ARG A 21 17.30 -6.02 2.49
N ASN A 22 18.45 -5.67 1.90
CA ASN A 22 19.69 -5.49 2.65
C ASN A 22 19.93 -4.02 3.01
N ILE A 23 19.64 -3.11 2.08
CA ILE A 23 19.93 -1.68 2.20
C ILE A 23 18.76 -0.89 1.64
N GLY A 24 18.27 0.07 2.43
CA GLY A 24 17.23 1.01 2.03
C GLY A 24 15.89 0.75 2.70
N SER A 25 14.89 1.50 2.28
CA SER A 25 13.52 1.42 2.79
C SER A 25 12.52 1.52 1.65
N VAL A 26 11.41 0.80 1.80
CA VAL A 26 10.25 0.90 0.90
C VAL A 26 9.20 1.75 1.60
N CYS A 27 8.88 2.90 1.04
CA CYS A 27 7.78 3.73 1.52
C CYS A 27 6.54 3.48 0.66
N ILE A 28 5.44 3.10 1.30
CA ILE A 28 4.15 2.91 0.65
C ILE A 28 3.18 3.94 1.23
N THR A 29 2.46 4.64 0.37
CA THR A 29 1.42 5.59 0.75
C THR A 29 0.12 5.24 0.07
N MET A 30 -0.98 5.35 0.80
CA MET A 30 -2.32 5.02 0.34
C MET A 30 -3.21 6.24 0.64
N LYS A 31 -3.81 6.83 -0.39
CA LYS A 31 -4.64 8.04 -0.27
C LYS A 31 -5.91 7.89 -1.06
N ARG A 32 -7.01 8.45 -0.55
CA ARG A 32 -8.25 8.60 -1.34
C ARG A 32 -7.96 9.42 -2.60
N TYR A 33 -8.50 8.95 -3.71
CA TYR A 33 -8.31 9.54 -5.02
C TYR A 33 -9.66 9.85 -5.66
N ASP A 34 -9.82 11.12 -6.04
CA ASP A 34 -11.06 11.68 -6.57
C ASP A 34 -11.00 11.81 -8.11
N GLY A 35 -10.11 11.07 -8.80
CA GLY A 35 -9.97 11.13 -10.27
C GLY A 35 -9.31 12.40 -10.83
N ARG A 36 -8.81 13.29 -9.97
CA ARG A 36 -8.29 14.60 -10.38
C ARG A 36 -6.87 14.51 -10.92
N ASN A 37 -6.70 14.94 -12.19
CA ASN A 37 -5.39 15.12 -12.83
C ASN A 37 -4.92 16.58 -12.88
N LYS A 38 -5.74 17.53 -12.40
CA LYS A 38 -5.44 18.96 -12.38
C LYS A 38 -5.69 19.54 -10.99
N HIS A 39 -5.06 20.68 -10.70
CA HIS A 39 -5.29 21.41 -9.47
C HIS A 39 -6.74 21.90 -9.39
N LEU A 40 -7.26 22.04 -8.16
CA LEU A 40 -8.56 22.67 -7.94
C LEU A 40 -8.45 24.17 -8.20
N PRO A 41 -9.43 24.78 -8.90
CA PRO A 41 -9.51 26.23 -9.01
C PRO A 41 -9.51 26.90 -7.63
N LYS A 42 -8.86 28.06 -7.50
CA LYS A 42 -8.80 28.81 -6.25
C LYS A 42 -10.16 29.39 -5.82
N ASP A 43 -11.09 29.51 -6.77
CA ASP A 43 -12.35 30.25 -6.61
C ASP A 43 -13.46 29.49 -5.88
N GLY A 44 -13.13 28.46 -5.08
CA GLY A 44 -14.09 27.79 -4.20
C GLY A 44 -15.23 27.05 -4.91
N SER A 45 -15.20 26.94 -6.24
CA SER A 45 -16.18 26.17 -7.01
C SER A 45 -16.20 24.73 -6.50
N LYS A 46 -17.39 24.33 -6.03
CA LYS A 46 -17.68 23.11 -5.26
C LYS A 46 -16.82 21.91 -5.66
N LYS A 47 -16.25 21.24 -4.66
CA LYS A 47 -15.76 19.86 -4.81
C LYS A 47 -16.94 19.04 -5.34
N LEU A 48 -16.92 18.67 -6.62
CA LEU A 48 -17.85 17.69 -7.15
C LEU A 48 -17.67 16.42 -6.32
N ASP A 49 -18.76 15.93 -5.74
CA ASP A 49 -18.74 14.67 -5.00
C ASP A 49 -18.23 13.58 -5.96
N PRO A 50 -17.16 12.85 -5.59
CA PRO A 50 -16.62 11.82 -6.46
C PRO A 50 -17.69 10.76 -6.70
N GLN A 51 -18.04 10.55 -7.96
CA GLN A 51 -19.02 9.54 -8.35
C GLN A 51 -18.52 8.12 -8.05
N GLU A 52 -17.20 7.92 -8.03
CA GLU A 52 -16.55 6.68 -7.65
C GLU A 52 -15.41 6.96 -6.66
N TYR A 53 -15.38 6.24 -5.54
CA TYR A 53 -14.31 6.34 -4.56
C TYR A 53 -13.17 5.41 -4.93
N MET A 54 -12.05 6.01 -5.37
CA MET A 54 -10.86 5.28 -5.75
C MET A 54 -9.76 5.44 -4.69
N CYS A 55 -8.79 4.54 -4.72
CA CYS A 55 -7.60 4.62 -3.88
C CYS A 55 -6.35 4.75 -4.74
N LEU A 56 -5.53 5.76 -4.47
CA LEU A 56 -4.21 5.91 -5.08
C LEU A 56 -3.15 5.36 -4.13
N LEU A 57 -2.47 4.32 -4.59
CA LEU A 57 -1.30 3.76 -3.92
C LEU A 57 -0.04 4.25 -4.61
N ARG A 58 0.97 4.60 -3.82
CA ARG A 58 2.30 4.95 -4.32
C ARG A 58 3.34 4.20 -3.51
N ALA A 59 4.32 3.63 -4.19
CA ALA A 59 5.47 3.00 -3.57
C ALA A 59 6.76 3.64 -4.08
N THR A 60 7.71 3.86 -3.17
CA THR A 60 9.01 4.46 -3.49
C THR A 60 10.13 3.71 -2.81
N VAL A 61 11.19 3.44 -3.59
CA VAL A 61 12.46 2.91 -3.10
C VAL A 61 13.57 3.75 -3.72
N SER A 62 14.30 4.49 -2.87
CA SER A 62 15.34 5.42 -3.31
C SER A 62 14.81 6.35 -4.42
N ASN A 63 15.33 6.25 -5.66
CA ASN A 63 14.92 7.09 -6.79
C ASN A 63 13.75 6.52 -7.61
N LYS A 64 13.30 5.28 -7.36
CA LYS A 64 12.25 4.63 -8.14
C LYS A 64 10.89 4.87 -7.49
N LYS A 65 9.93 5.37 -8.28
CA LYS A 65 8.57 5.73 -7.81
C LYS A 65 7.51 5.15 -8.74
N ILE A 66 6.66 4.27 -8.19
CA ILE A 66 5.53 3.66 -8.89
C ILE A 66 4.22 4.05 -8.20
N SER A 67 3.13 4.05 -8.96
CA SER A 67 1.79 4.34 -8.46
C SER A 67 0.75 3.50 -9.19
N THR A 68 -0.35 3.19 -8.51
CA THR A 68 -1.53 2.53 -9.09
C THR A 68 -2.80 3.15 -8.53
N VAL A 69 -3.86 3.15 -9.33
CA VAL A 69 -5.21 3.52 -8.89
C VAL A 69 -6.02 2.24 -8.76
N VAL A 70 -6.66 2.06 -7.62
CA VAL A 70 -7.53 0.91 -7.32
C VAL A 70 -8.97 1.40 -7.36
N HIS A 71 -9.74 0.86 -8.29
CA HIS A 71 -11.19 1.06 -8.38
C HIS A 71 -11.91 0.19 -7.35
N PRO A 72 -13.11 0.59 -6.87
CA PRO A 72 -13.89 -0.17 -5.89
C PRO A 72 -14.21 -1.59 -6.36
N LYS A 73 -14.37 -1.80 -7.68
CA LYS A 73 -14.64 -3.11 -8.29
C LYS A 73 -13.50 -4.10 -8.07
N ASP A 74 -12.26 -3.63 -8.06
CA ASP A 74 -11.06 -4.48 -7.99
C ASP A 74 -10.47 -4.58 -6.58
N VAL A 75 -11.05 -3.87 -5.59
CA VAL A 75 -10.53 -3.80 -4.21
C VAL A 75 -10.37 -5.19 -3.59
N ASN A 76 -11.35 -6.07 -3.73
CA ASN A 76 -11.30 -7.39 -3.10
C ASN A 76 -10.13 -8.23 -3.64
N LYS A 77 -9.96 -8.26 -4.97
CA LYS A 77 -8.87 -8.98 -5.62
C LYS A 77 -7.52 -8.36 -5.27
N PHE A 78 -7.43 -7.03 -5.35
CA PHE A 78 -6.21 -6.28 -5.03
C PHE A 78 -5.79 -6.49 -3.57
N GLN A 79 -6.74 -6.43 -2.62
CA GLN A 79 -6.49 -6.58 -1.20
C GLN A 79 -5.90 -7.96 -0.86
N GLN A 80 -6.45 -9.04 -1.42
CA GLN A 80 -5.94 -10.39 -1.16
C GLN A 80 -4.49 -10.53 -1.61
N ALA A 81 -4.20 -10.12 -2.86
CA ALA A 81 -2.85 -10.18 -3.42
C ALA A 81 -1.88 -9.25 -2.67
N TYR A 82 -2.30 -8.03 -2.35
CA TYR A 82 -1.51 -7.05 -1.62
C TYR A 82 -1.19 -7.49 -0.18
N CYS A 83 -2.16 -8.03 0.55
CA CYS A 83 -1.94 -8.57 1.90
C CYS A 83 -0.96 -9.74 1.89
N SER A 84 -1.10 -10.66 0.93
CA SER A 84 -0.18 -11.78 0.75
C SER A 84 1.24 -11.30 0.48
N LEU A 85 1.39 -10.33 -0.43
CA LEU A 85 2.66 -9.71 -0.76
C LEU A 85 3.32 -9.07 0.46
N LEU A 86 2.59 -8.25 1.23
CA LEU A 86 3.14 -7.60 2.42
C LEU A 86 3.61 -8.61 3.46
N ARG A 87 2.78 -9.63 3.77
CA ARG A 87 3.15 -10.67 4.73
C ARG A 87 4.37 -11.47 4.29
N GLY A 88 4.50 -11.75 2.99
CA GLY A 88 5.64 -12.48 2.45
C GLY A 88 6.95 -11.69 2.44
N ASN A 89 6.89 -10.36 2.33
CA ASN A 89 8.08 -9.51 2.18
C ASN A 89 8.51 -8.79 3.49
N MET A 90 7.60 -8.63 4.46
CA MET A 90 7.87 -7.98 5.75
C MET A 90 8.22 -9.00 6.85
N ASP A 91 9.13 -9.92 6.56
CA ASP A 91 9.51 -11.05 7.43
C ASP A 91 10.70 -10.73 8.37
N GLY A 92 11.37 -9.60 8.16
CA GLY A 92 12.58 -9.20 8.92
C GLY A 92 12.33 -8.63 10.33
N LEU A 93 11.10 -8.68 10.85
CA LEU A 93 10.80 -8.14 12.18
C LEU A 93 11.15 -9.13 13.29
N LYS A 94 11.55 -8.61 14.45
CA LYS A 94 11.80 -9.41 15.65
C LYS A 94 10.55 -10.18 16.04
N LYS A 95 10.67 -11.50 16.21
CA LYS A 95 9.58 -12.33 16.73
C LYS A 95 9.17 -11.84 18.11
N VAL A 96 7.87 -11.64 18.31
CA VAL A 96 7.31 -11.30 19.62
C VAL A 96 7.61 -12.46 20.58
N LYS A 97 8.40 -12.20 21.63
CA LYS A 97 8.58 -13.16 22.71
C LYS A 97 7.25 -13.27 23.43
N LYS A 98 6.54 -14.40 23.28
CA LYS A 98 5.39 -14.70 24.13
C LYS A 98 5.92 -14.81 25.57
N THR A 99 5.62 -13.82 26.41
CA THR A 99 5.77 -13.96 27.85
C THR A 99 4.91 -15.14 28.26
N LYS A 100 5.55 -16.20 28.77
CA LYS A 100 4.83 -17.32 29.38
C LYS A 100 4.12 -16.77 30.61
N THR A 101 2.85 -16.40 30.48
CA THR A 101 1.99 -16.18 31.63
C THR A 101 1.94 -17.53 32.35
N LYS A 102 2.61 -17.64 33.50
CA LYS A 102 2.46 -18.80 34.38
C LYS A 102 0.97 -18.85 34.73
N VAL A 103 0.26 -19.81 34.15
CA VAL A 103 -1.07 -20.17 34.63
C VAL A 103 -0.85 -20.62 36.07
N LYS A 104 -1.28 -19.81 37.05
CA LYS A 104 -1.35 -20.28 38.44
C LYS A 104 -2.38 -21.39 38.45
N ALA A 105 -1.97 -22.59 38.82
CA ALA A 105 -2.89 -23.68 39.12
C ALA A 105 -3.80 -23.23 40.26
N THR A 106 -5.10 -23.20 40.00
CA THR A 106 -6.13 -23.05 41.03
C THR A 106 -6.19 -24.36 41.81
N GLN A 107 -6.01 -24.29 43.13
CA GLN A 107 -6.25 -25.39 44.08
C GLN A 107 -7.75 -25.58 44.29
#